data_AF-A0A382RQB3-F1
#
_entry.id   AF-A0A382RQB3-F1
#
_cell.length_a   1.000
_cell.length_b   1.000
_cell.length_c   1.000
_cell.angle_alpha   90.00
_cell.angle_beta   90.00
_cell.angle_gamma   90.00
#
_symmetry.space_group_name_H-M   'P 1'
#
loop_
_entity.id
_entity.type
_entity.pdbx_description
1 polymer ?
#
loop_
_entity_poly.entity_id
_entity_poly.type
_entity_poly.pdbx_seq_one_letter_code
_entity_poly.pdbx_strand_id
1 'polypeptide(L)'
;MPMLIDRRSFFDCALTLGGASLLSSRLAARQTREIENFPWVSTRESLLARFDDPRRHFVFEYYPWYGNDPFNHWQQWGRVPPADLAGSSMPLLGAYDSRAIAVLEQHARWIADSGVGVVDLSWWGVGSYTDRAISTVMDVMHAHD
;
A
#
# COMPACT_ATOMS: atom_id res chain seq x y z
N MET A 1 -15.09 20.06 -17.20
CA MET A 1 -15.56 18.88 -16.44
C MET A 1 -14.41 17.90 -16.37
N PRO A 2 -13.89 17.55 -15.19
CA PRO A 2 -12.75 16.65 -15.12
C PRO A 2 -13.23 15.22 -15.42
N MET A 3 -12.56 14.60 -16.39
CA MET A 3 -12.83 13.23 -16.83
C MET A 3 -12.36 12.28 -15.72
N LEU A 4 -13.31 11.61 -15.06
CA LEU A 4 -13.00 10.60 -14.05
C LEU A 4 -12.44 9.38 -14.78
N ILE A 5 -11.13 9.16 -14.72
CA ILE A 5 -10.52 7.94 -15.28
C ILE A 5 -10.86 6.80 -14.33
N ASP A 6 -11.77 5.92 -14.74
CA ASP A 6 -12.06 4.66 -14.06
C ASP A 6 -10.91 3.67 -14.27
N ARG A 7 -10.69 2.78 -13.29
CA ARG A 7 -9.73 1.67 -13.31
C ARG A 7 -9.68 0.94 -14.67
N ARG A 8 -10.83 0.68 -15.31
CA ARG A 8 -10.89 0.05 -16.64
C ARG A 8 -10.27 0.92 -17.73
N SER A 9 -10.56 2.22 -17.70
CA SER A 9 -10.04 3.20 -18.66
C SER A 9 -8.52 3.36 -18.56
N PHE A 10 -7.95 3.22 -17.37
CA PHE A 10 -6.50 3.22 -17.14
C PHE A 10 -5.81 1.98 -17.75
N PHE A 11 -6.38 0.79 -17.54
CA PHE A 11 -5.81 -0.46 -18.07
C PHE A 11 -5.90 -0.55 -19.61
N ASP A 12 -6.99 -0.09 -20.21
CA ASP A 12 -7.16 -0.10 -21.66
C ASP A 12 -6.15 0.82 -22.36
N CYS A 13 -5.86 2.00 -21.77
CA CYS A 13 -4.89 2.93 -22.33
C CYS A 13 -3.44 2.38 -22.27
N ALA A 14 -3.10 1.67 -21.18
CA ALA A 14 -1.78 1.06 -20.98
C ALA A 14 -1.52 -0.16 -21.91
N LEU A 15 -2.56 -0.87 -22.34
CA LEU A 15 -2.46 -2.01 -23.25
C LEU A 15 -2.10 -1.60 -24.68
N THR A 16 -2.46 -0.39 -25.11
CA THR A 16 -2.21 0.13 -26.46
C THR A 16 -0.74 0.42 -26.78
N LEU A 17 0.12 0.54 -25.76
CA LEU A 17 1.57 0.73 -25.93
C LEU A 17 2.29 -0.63 -25.80
N GLY A 18 2.15 -1.42 -26.87
CA GLY A 18 2.54 -2.83 -26.95
C GLY A 18 4.02 -3.12 -26.65
N GLY A 19 4.25 -4.07 -25.75
CA GLY A 19 5.56 -4.63 -25.40
C GLY A 19 5.64 -5.01 -23.92
N ALA A 20 5.43 -4.05 -23.02
CA ALA A 20 5.48 -4.24 -21.57
C ALA A 20 4.22 -4.95 -20.99
N SER A 21 3.08 -4.88 -21.69
CA SER A 21 1.82 -5.48 -21.23
C SER A 21 1.84 -7.01 -21.25
N LEU A 22 2.55 -7.64 -22.20
CA LEU A 22 2.64 -9.10 -22.29
C LEU A 22 3.53 -9.69 -21.18
N LEU A 23 4.66 -9.07 -20.84
CA LEU A 23 5.47 -9.48 -19.68
C LEU A 23 4.72 -9.24 -18.36
N SER A 24 4.07 -8.08 -18.22
CA SER A 24 3.26 -7.78 -17.03
C SER A 24 2.09 -8.76 -16.89
N SER A 25 1.43 -9.16 -17.98
CA SER A 25 0.35 -10.15 -17.96
C SER A 25 0.83 -11.56 -17.61
N ARG A 26 2.02 -11.98 -18.06
CA ARG A 26 2.61 -13.28 -17.70
C ARG A 26 3.12 -13.32 -16.26
N LEU A 27 3.73 -12.23 -15.78
CA LEU A 27 4.13 -12.08 -14.38
C LEU A 27 2.90 -12.05 -13.46
N ALA A 28 1.88 -11.27 -13.83
CA ALA A 28 0.61 -11.25 -13.12
C ALA A 28 -0.03 -12.64 -13.11
N ALA A 29 -0.12 -13.33 -14.26
CA ALA A 29 -0.69 -14.67 -14.34
C ALA A 29 0.10 -15.71 -13.52
N ARG A 30 1.44 -15.58 -13.46
CA ARG A 30 2.28 -16.42 -12.61
C ARG A 30 2.03 -16.14 -11.12
N GLN A 31 1.99 -14.86 -10.73
CA GLN A 31 1.68 -14.45 -9.36
C GLN A 31 0.29 -14.92 -8.94
N THR A 32 -0.71 -14.84 -9.81
CA THR A 32 -2.05 -15.38 -9.59
C THR A 32 -2.02 -16.89 -9.36
N ARG A 33 -1.29 -17.66 -10.18
CA ARG A 33 -1.15 -19.11 -9.97
C ARG A 33 -0.44 -19.46 -8.65
N GLU A 34 0.58 -18.70 -8.26
CA GLU A 34 1.28 -18.92 -6.99
C GLU A 34 0.36 -18.63 -5.80
N ILE A 35 -0.48 -17.59 -5.88
CA ILE A 35 -1.51 -17.29 -4.88
C ILE A 35 -2.57 -18.38 -4.83
N GLU A 36 -3.09 -18.83 -5.97
CA GLU A 36 -4.13 -19.88 -6.02
C GLU A 36 -3.65 -21.22 -5.45
N ASN A 37 -2.38 -21.56 -5.68
CA ASN A 37 -1.79 -22.82 -5.21
C ASN A 37 -1.31 -22.77 -3.76
N PHE A 38 -1.34 -21.60 -3.11
CA PHE A 38 -0.96 -21.50 -1.71
C PHE A 38 -2.00 -22.21 -0.82
N PRO A 39 -1.59 -23.02 0.17
CA PRO A 39 -2.51 -23.82 0.98
C PRO A 39 -3.20 -22.98 2.07
N TRP A 40 -3.99 -21.98 1.66
CA TRP A 40 -4.60 -20.96 2.55
C TRP A 40 -5.35 -21.54 3.74
N VAL A 41 -6.15 -22.59 3.51
CA VAL A 41 -7.00 -23.19 4.55
C VAL A 41 -6.16 -23.85 5.63
N SER A 42 -5.24 -24.74 5.26
CA SER A 42 -4.41 -25.46 6.24
C SER A 42 -3.41 -24.54 6.94
N THR A 43 -2.91 -23.50 6.26
CA THR A 43 -2.12 -22.44 6.89
C THR A 43 -2.94 -21.70 7.95
N ARG A 44 -4.18 -21.29 7.62
CA ARG A 44 -5.07 -20.61 8.57
C ARG A 44 -5.37 -21.50 9.78
N GLU A 45 -5.71 -22.76 9.57
CA GLU A 45 -5.96 -23.72 10.65
C GLU A 45 -4.74 -23.90 11.55
N SER A 46 -3.55 -23.99 10.97
CA SER A 46 -2.30 -24.11 11.73
C SER A 46 -2.00 -22.87 12.57
N LEU A 47 -2.30 -21.66 12.06
CA LEU A 47 -2.15 -20.42 12.80
C LEU A 47 -3.15 -20.33 13.96
N LEU A 48 -4.41 -20.66 13.72
CA LEU A 48 -5.46 -20.65 14.75
C LEU A 48 -5.26 -21.73 15.82
N ALA A 49 -4.63 -22.85 15.48
CA ALA A 49 -4.26 -23.87 16.45
C ALA A 49 -3.07 -23.44 17.34
N ARG A 50 -2.28 -22.46 16.90
CA ARG A 50 -1.06 -22.02 17.58
C ARG A 50 -1.24 -20.74 18.38
N PHE A 51 -2.10 -19.83 17.93
CA PHE A 51 -2.26 -18.50 18.52
C PHE A 51 -3.73 -18.21 18.84
N ASP A 52 -4.01 -17.87 20.10
CA ASP A 52 -5.36 -17.51 20.56
C ASP A 52 -5.87 -16.20 19.92
N ASP A 53 -4.95 -15.30 19.58
CA ASP A 53 -5.23 -14.06 18.85
C ASP A 53 -4.17 -13.84 17.76
N PRO A 54 -4.39 -14.36 16.54
CA PRO A 54 -3.46 -14.19 15.42
C PRO A 54 -3.18 -12.72 15.08
N ARG A 55 -4.12 -11.80 15.34
CA ARG A 55 -3.97 -10.38 14.98
C ARG A 55 -2.80 -9.72 15.69
N ARG A 56 -2.46 -10.21 16.89
CA ARG A 56 -1.34 -9.74 17.72
C ARG A 56 0.01 -10.39 17.40
N HIS A 57 0.05 -11.29 16.42
CA HIS A 57 1.25 -12.06 16.07
C HIS A 57 1.79 -11.73 14.67
N PHE A 58 1.17 -10.79 13.97
CA PHE A 58 1.64 -10.23 12.71
C PHE A 58 1.76 -8.72 12.85
N VAL A 59 2.70 -8.14 12.11
CA VAL A 59 3.02 -6.71 12.15
C VAL A 59 3.15 -6.18 10.73
N PHE A 60 2.55 -5.03 10.45
CA PHE A 60 2.81 -4.28 9.23
C PHE A 60 3.91 -3.25 9.46
N GLU A 61 4.96 -3.30 8.66
CA GLU A 61 5.89 -2.19 8.54
C GLU A 61 5.22 -1.06 7.74
N TYR A 62 5.12 0.12 8.33
CA TYR A 62 4.42 1.27 7.74
C TYR A 62 5.32 2.50 7.65
N TYR A 63 5.32 3.12 6.47
CA TYR A 63 6.18 4.26 6.15
C TYR A 63 5.36 5.54 5.93
N PRO A 64 5.27 6.44 6.93
CA PRO A 64 4.51 7.68 6.82
C PRO A 64 5.32 8.82 6.17
N TRP A 65 6.10 8.50 5.12
CA TRP A 65 7.10 9.42 4.56
C TRP A 65 6.77 9.99 3.17
N TYR A 66 5.64 9.61 2.56
CA TYR A 66 5.28 10.09 1.23
C TYR A 66 4.55 11.43 1.33
N GLY A 67 4.85 12.35 0.41
CA GLY A 67 4.22 13.67 0.32
C GLY A 67 3.95 14.03 -1.13
N ASN A 68 2.93 14.83 -1.41
CA ASN A 68 2.55 15.20 -2.78
C ASN A 68 2.54 16.71 -3.08
N ASP A 69 2.72 17.57 -2.06
CA ASP A 69 2.94 19.00 -2.23
C ASP A 69 3.78 19.59 -1.08
N PRO A 70 5.10 19.81 -1.28
CA PRO A 70 5.90 19.30 -2.39
C PRO A 70 6.02 17.77 -2.35
N PHE A 71 6.42 17.16 -3.47
CA PHE A 71 6.68 15.72 -3.49
C PHE A 71 7.78 15.31 -2.50
N ASN A 72 7.53 14.24 -1.74
CA ASN A 72 8.49 13.62 -0.84
C ASN A 72 8.50 12.10 -1.07
N HIS A 73 9.69 11.49 -1.05
CA HIS A 73 9.98 10.09 -1.42
C HIS A 73 9.62 9.67 -2.86
N TRP A 74 8.54 10.18 -3.46
CA TRP A 74 8.13 9.83 -4.82
C TRP A 74 9.14 10.21 -5.91
N GLN A 75 9.89 11.29 -5.70
CA GLN A 75 10.87 11.87 -6.63
C GLN A 75 12.29 11.30 -6.48
N GLN A 76 12.49 10.30 -5.61
CA GLN A 76 13.81 9.71 -5.41
C GLN A 76 14.37 9.13 -6.71
N TRP A 77 15.70 8.98 -6.76
CA TRP A 77 16.41 8.43 -7.92
C TRP A 77 16.16 9.20 -9.24
N GLY A 78 15.88 10.50 -9.14
CA GLY A 78 15.71 11.40 -10.29
C GLY A 78 14.36 11.28 -11.00
N ARG A 79 13.36 10.70 -10.33
CA ARG A 79 12.01 10.48 -10.87
C ARG A 79 11.20 11.77 -10.86
N VAL A 80 10.22 11.88 -11.77
CA VAL A 80 9.36 13.06 -11.94
C VAL A 80 7.87 12.71 -11.70
N PRO A 81 7.38 12.76 -10.45
CA PRO A 81 5.98 12.50 -10.11
C PRO A 81 5.01 13.49 -10.81
N PRO A 82 3.71 13.14 -10.98
CA PRO A 82 3.01 12.02 -10.34
C PRO A 82 2.97 10.72 -11.15
N ALA A 83 3.41 10.72 -12.41
CA ALA A 83 3.34 9.55 -13.29
C ALA A 83 4.64 8.72 -13.32
N ASP A 84 5.79 9.34 -13.05
CA ASP A 84 7.08 8.67 -12.93
C ASP A 84 7.52 8.70 -11.45
N LEU A 85 7.40 7.55 -10.78
CA LEU A 85 7.63 7.42 -9.34
C LEU A 85 8.89 6.59 -9.04
N ALA A 86 9.49 6.83 -7.88
CA ALA A 86 10.53 6.01 -7.29
C ALA A 86 10.00 4.65 -6.78
N GLY A 87 9.51 3.81 -7.70
CA GLY A 87 8.99 2.48 -7.41
C GLY A 87 8.83 1.66 -8.69
N SER A 88 8.69 0.34 -8.54
CA SER A 88 8.42 -0.57 -9.65
C SER A 88 6.93 -0.72 -9.99
N SER A 89 6.05 -0.08 -9.20
CA SER A 89 4.60 -0.16 -9.34
C SER A 89 3.94 1.18 -9.00
N MET A 90 2.74 1.40 -9.54
CA MET A 90 1.90 2.57 -9.24
C MET A 90 0.95 2.23 -8.09
N PRO A 91 0.96 2.98 -6.97
CA PRO A 91 -0.02 2.80 -5.90
C PRO A 91 -1.44 3.07 -6.40
N LEU A 92 -2.42 2.33 -5.87
CA LEU A 92 -3.83 2.53 -6.23
C LEU A 92 -4.33 3.95 -5.89
N LEU A 93 -3.78 4.56 -4.83
CA LEU A 93 -4.09 5.93 -4.41
C LEU A 93 -3.26 7.00 -5.15
N GLY A 94 -2.47 6.62 -6.15
CA GLY A 94 -1.59 7.53 -6.85
C GLY A 94 -0.33 7.91 -6.04
N ALA A 95 0.30 9.02 -6.42
CA ALA A 95 1.36 9.66 -5.63
C ALA A 95 0.73 10.41 -4.44
N TYR A 96 0.34 9.67 -3.41
CA TYR A 96 -0.40 10.17 -2.25
C TYR A 96 0.50 10.94 -1.25
N ASP A 97 -0.13 11.72 -0.36
CA ASP A 97 0.51 12.24 0.86
C ASP A 97 0.12 11.34 2.04
N SER A 98 1.12 10.77 2.71
CA SER A 98 0.97 9.87 3.87
C SER A 98 0.29 10.53 5.06
N ARG A 99 0.19 11.86 5.11
CA ARG A 99 -0.44 12.63 6.19
C ARG A 99 -1.87 13.07 5.85
N ALA A 100 -2.33 12.84 4.62
CA ALA A 100 -3.70 13.14 4.25
C ALA A 100 -4.66 12.17 4.97
N ILE A 101 -5.66 12.71 5.67
CA ILE A 101 -6.61 11.92 6.46
C ILE A 101 -7.29 10.84 5.60
N ALA A 102 -7.76 11.18 4.40
CA ALA A 102 -8.40 10.22 3.50
C ALA A 102 -7.48 9.05 3.10
N VAL A 103 -6.16 9.29 3.00
CA VAL A 103 -5.16 8.25 2.71
C VAL A 103 -4.96 7.37 3.94
N LEU A 104 -4.79 7.98 5.12
CA LEU A 104 -4.63 7.26 6.39
C LEU A 104 -5.84 6.37 6.69
N GLU A 105 -7.06 6.89 6.55
CA GLU A 105 -8.28 6.11 6.78
C GLU A 105 -8.38 4.94 5.80
N GLN A 106 -7.97 5.13 4.54
CA GLN A 106 -7.99 4.04 3.56
C GLN A 106 -6.93 2.96 3.87
N HIS A 107 -5.74 3.36 4.29
CA HIS A 107 -4.71 2.43 4.75
C HIS A 107 -5.18 1.68 6.01
N ALA A 108 -5.79 2.37 6.97
CA ALA A 108 -6.31 1.78 8.19
C ALA A 108 -7.38 0.71 7.89
N ARG A 109 -8.31 0.99 6.97
CA ARG A 109 -9.28 -0.01 6.48
C ARG A 109 -8.60 -1.24 5.87
N TRP A 110 -7.60 -1.05 5.01
CA TRP A 110 -6.89 -2.18 4.40
C TRP A 110 -6.09 -3.01 5.41
N ILE A 111 -5.50 -2.35 6.42
CA ILE A 111 -4.80 -3.03 7.51
C ILE A 111 -5.80 -3.84 8.34
N ALA A 112 -6.93 -3.25 8.73
CA ALA A 112 -7.98 -3.97 9.46
C ALA A 112 -8.52 -5.18 8.65
N ASP A 113 -8.79 -5.00 7.36
CA ASP A 113 -9.28 -6.06 6.46
C ASP A 113 -8.30 -7.23 6.31
N SER A 114 -7.00 -6.98 6.48
CA SER A 114 -5.97 -8.03 6.42
C SER A 114 -5.96 -8.95 7.66
N GLY A 115 -6.55 -8.51 8.77
CA GLY A 115 -6.49 -9.20 10.06
C GLY A 115 -5.19 -8.99 10.84
N VAL A 116 -4.33 -8.04 10.45
CA VAL A 116 -3.15 -7.64 11.24
C VAL A 116 -3.55 -6.54 12.22
N GLY A 117 -3.23 -6.73 13.51
CA GLY A 117 -3.59 -5.79 14.59
C GLY A 117 -2.43 -4.94 15.11
N VAL A 118 -1.26 -5.00 14.48
CA VAL A 118 -0.07 -4.24 14.91
C VAL A 118 0.59 -3.59 13.70
N VAL A 119 0.98 -2.33 13.87
CA VAL A 119 1.75 -1.57 12.89
C VAL A 119 3.07 -1.15 13.52
N ASP A 120 4.18 -1.48 12.87
CA ASP A 120 5.51 -0.94 13.15
C ASP A 120 5.69 0.32 12.30
N LEU A 121 5.91 1.46 12.97
CA LEU A 121 5.90 2.76 12.32
C LEU A 121 7.33 3.25 12.11
N SER A 122 7.73 3.43 10.86
CA SER A 122 9.04 3.97 10.53
C SER A 122 9.22 5.39 11.09
N TRP A 123 10.12 5.55 12.05
CA TRP A 123 10.38 6.80 12.74
C TRP A 123 11.86 7.18 12.67
N TRP A 124 12.13 8.43 12.27
CA TRP A 124 13.48 8.91 11.97
C TRP A 124 13.96 10.02 12.93
N GLY A 125 13.44 10.01 14.17
CA GLY A 125 13.82 10.95 15.21
C GLY A 125 12.87 12.15 15.38
N VAL A 126 12.96 12.80 16.53
CA VAL A 126 12.11 13.93 16.92
C VAL A 126 12.23 15.08 15.91
N GLY A 127 11.09 15.68 15.54
CA GLY A 127 11.00 16.78 14.59
C GLY A 127 11.14 16.36 13.12
N SER A 128 11.40 15.08 12.82
CA SER A 128 11.47 14.56 11.46
C SER A 128 10.12 14.63 10.74
N TYR A 129 10.13 14.38 9.42
CA TYR A 129 8.89 14.32 8.64
C TYR A 129 7.94 13.24 9.16
N THR A 130 8.47 12.06 9.51
CA THR A 130 7.68 10.94 10.01
C THR A 130 7.21 11.18 11.46
N ASP A 131 8.01 11.85 12.30
CA ASP A 131 7.62 12.24 13.66
C ASP A 131 6.33 13.08 13.68
N ARG A 132 6.23 14.05 12.77
CA ARG A 132 5.04 14.92 12.65
C ARG A 132 3.77 14.19 12.20
N ALA A 133 3.89 12.96 11.68
CA ALA A 133 2.75 12.16 11.27
C ALA A 133 2.25 11.23 12.39
N ILE A 134 3.05 10.96 13.42
CA ILE A 134 2.77 9.91 14.43
C ILE A 134 1.40 10.08 15.05
N SER A 135 1.10 11.24 15.65
CA SER A 135 -0.16 11.43 16.38
C SER A 135 -1.37 11.15 15.48
N THR A 136 -1.38 11.72 14.28
CA THR A 136 -2.48 11.54 13.33
C THR A 136 -2.58 10.09 12.85
N VAL A 137 -1.45 9.40 12.61
CA VAL A 137 -1.45 7.99 12.25
C VAL A 137 -2.05 7.16 13.38
N MET A 138 -1.62 7.37 14.62
CA MET A 138 -2.12 6.64 15.78
C MET A 138 -3.63 6.87 15.99
N ASP A 139 -4.08 8.12 15.92
CA ASP A 139 -5.49 8.48 16.09
C ASP A 139 -6.38 7.83 15.01
N VAL A 140 -5.95 7.88 13.74
CA VAL A 140 -6.71 7.29 12.63
C VAL A 140 -6.71 5.77 12.71
N MET A 141 -5.56 5.14 12.96
CA MET A 141 -5.50 3.68 13.08
C MET A 141 -6.40 3.18 14.22
N HIS A 142 -6.35 3.83 15.39
CA HIS A 142 -7.20 3.50 16.53
C HIS A 142 -8.71 3.64 16.26
N ALA A 143 -9.10 4.57 15.37
CA ALA A 143 -10.50 4.74 14.98
C ALA A 143 -11.03 3.62 14.07
N HIS A 144 -10.14 2.78 13.53
CA HIS A 144 -10.48 1.72 12.59
C HIS A 144 -10.24 0.30 13.12
N ASP A 145 -9.45 0.14 14.20
CA ASP A 145 -9.27 -1.08 15.01
C ASP A 145 -8.45 -0.77 16.28
#